data_AF-A0A7C9NET1-F1
#
_entry.id   AF-A0A7C9NET1-F1
#
_cell.length_a   1.000
_cell.length_b   1.000
_cell.length_c   1.000
_cell.angle_alpha   90.00
_cell.angle_beta   90.00
_cell.angle_gamma   90.00
#
_symmetry.space_group_name_H-M   'P 1'
#
loop_
_entity.id
_entity.type
_entity.pdbx_description
1 polymer ?
#
loop_
_entity_poly.entity_id
_entity_poly.type
_entity_poly.pdbx_seq_one_letter_code
_entity_poly.pdbx_strand_id
1 'polypeptide(L)'
;MTPDIFKLHASFCGIFSSDIRLHIMWLLAEEEKTVTELANALNITVANVSQHLSIMRSLGAVSSRREGRVIYYHIANQKFYQGAQLIREGLLEEMEKRLNAVHLEQKITEDETEVEHEQKEILAD
;
A
#
# COMPACT_ATOMS: atom_id res chain seq x y z
N MET A 1 6.49 22.17 25.05
CA MET A 1 6.32 22.54 23.64
C MET A 1 5.70 21.34 22.95
N THR A 2 4.45 21.45 22.49
CA THR A 2 3.81 20.37 21.73
C THR A 2 4.59 20.15 20.43
N PRO A 3 4.88 18.90 20.05
CA PRO A 3 5.48 18.61 18.75
C PRO A 3 4.62 19.23 17.65
N ASP A 4 5.26 19.83 16.64
CA ASP A 4 4.59 20.26 15.42
C ASP A 4 3.88 19.04 14.81
N ILE A 5 2.54 19.10 14.77
CA ILE A 5 1.71 17.97 14.35
C ILE A 5 2.00 17.54 12.92
N PHE A 6 2.39 18.47 12.04
CA PHE A 6 2.73 18.15 10.66
C PHE A 6 4.09 17.43 10.58
N LYS A 7 5.07 17.80 11.40
CA LYS A 7 6.36 17.08 11.48
C LYS A 7 6.19 15.69 12.07
N LEU A 8 5.35 15.55 13.10
CA LEU A 8 5.01 14.26 13.68
C LEU A 8 4.32 13.37 12.63
N HIS A 9 3.34 13.92 11.92
CA HIS A 9 2.61 13.20 10.88
C HIS A 9 3.53 12.79 9.72
N ALA A 10 4.37 13.70 9.19
CA ALA A 10 5.31 13.38 8.12
C ALA A 10 6.29 12.27 8.54
N SER A 11 6.80 12.33 9.78
CA SER A 11 7.69 11.30 10.34
C SER A 11 6.97 9.95 10.43
N PHE A 12 5.71 9.95 10.89
CA PHE A 12 4.86 8.76 10.92
C PHE A 12 4.63 8.18 9.53
N CYS A 13 4.32 9.01 8.54
CA CYS A 13 4.12 8.59 7.14
C CYS A 13 5.35 7.91 6.54
N GLY A 14 6.55 8.13 7.08
CA GLY A 14 7.75 7.34 6.72
C GLY A 14 7.57 5.82 6.90
N ILE A 15 6.64 5.40 7.77
CA ILE A 15 6.25 3.99 7.90
C ILE A 15 5.65 3.46 6.59
N PHE A 16 4.81 4.26 5.93
CA PHE A 16 4.15 3.88 4.68
C PHE A 16 5.10 3.83 3.48
N SER A 17 6.28 4.44 3.58
CA SER A 17 7.32 4.41 2.54
C SER A 17 8.10 3.08 2.45
N SER A 18 7.48 1.96 2.81
CA SER A 18 8.00 0.60 2.60
C SER A 18 6.84 -0.36 2.44
N ASP A 19 6.87 -1.08 1.33
CA ASP A 19 6.02 -2.23 1.03
C ASP A 19 6.01 -3.27 2.16
N ILE A 20 7.17 -3.64 2.71
CA ILE A 20 7.28 -4.61 3.81
C ILE A 20 6.55 -4.10 5.06
N ARG A 21 6.73 -2.83 5.43
CA ARG A 21 6.02 -2.26 6.60
C ARG A 21 4.53 -2.20 6.39
N LEU A 22 4.09 -1.86 5.16
CA LEU A 22 2.69 -1.96 4.79
C LEU A 22 2.21 -3.42 4.93
N HIS A 23 2.86 -4.42 4.36
CA HIS A 23 2.45 -5.82 4.55
C HIS A 23 2.39 -6.25 6.02
N ILE A 24 3.38 -5.87 6.84
CA ILE A 24 3.36 -6.12 8.29
C ILE A 24 2.08 -5.54 8.92
N MET A 25 1.68 -4.32 8.55
CA MET A 25 0.45 -3.74 9.11
C MET A 25 -0.80 -4.54 8.75
N TRP A 26 -0.92 -5.05 7.52
CA TRP A 26 -2.06 -5.87 7.11
C TRP A 26 -2.09 -7.19 7.88
N LEU A 27 -0.95 -7.86 8.01
CA LEU A 27 -0.83 -9.09 8.79
C LEU A 27 -1.18 -8.87 10.27
N LEU A 28 -0.77 -7.74 10.86
CA LEU A 28 -1.04 -7.40 12.25
C LEU A 28 -2.45 -6.82 12.49
N ALA A 29 -3.17 -6.44 11.43
CA ALA A 29 -4.56 -6.00 11.53
C ALA A 29 -5.52 -7.19 11.64
N GLU A 30 -5.13 -8.37 11.13
CA GLU A 30 -5.89 -9.61 11.26
C GLU A 30 -5.75 -10.20 12.66
N GLU A 31 -4.52 -10.35 13.14
CA GLU A 31 -4.21 -10.92 14.46
C GLU A 31 -2.82 -10.51 14.94
N GLU A 32 -2.56 -10.67 16.23
CA GLU A 32 -1.22 -10.43 16.76
C GLU A 32 -0.25 -11.52 16.28
N LYS A 33 0.94 -11.13 15.85
CA LYS A 33 1.95 -12.07 15.34
C LYS A 33 3.32 -11.83 15.94
N THR A 34 4.09 -12.90 16.06
CA THR A 34 5.50 -12.88 16.43
C THR A 34 6.37 -12.43 15.26
N VAL A 35 7.61 -12.04 15.56
CA VAL A 35 8.60 -11.71 14.51
C VAL A 35 8.86 -12.89 13.55
N THR A 36 8.80 -14.13 14.06
CA THR A 36 9.02 -15.33 13.26
C THR A 36 7.84 -15.62 12.34
N GLU A 37 6.61 -15.48 12.83
CA GLU A 37 5.41 -15.63 11.99
C GLU A 37 5.36 -14.59 10.87
N LEU A 38 5.70 -13.33 11.18
CA LEU A 38 5.83 -12.27 10.19
C LEU A 38 6.92 -12.57 9.16
N ALA A 39 8.08 -13.06 9.60
CA ALA A 39 9.18 -13.44 8.71
C ALA A 39 8.77 -14.55 7.74
N ASN A 40 8.08 -15.57 8.25
CA ASN A 40 7.56 -16.67 7.45
C ASN A 40 6.51 -16.20 6.44
N ALA A 41 5.54 -15.38 6.87
CA ALA A 41 4.48 -14.87 6.01
C ALA A 41 5.00 -13.97 4.87
N LEU A 42 6.08 -13.22 5.14
CA LEU A 42 6.70 -12.30 4.19
C LEU A 42 7.83 -12.92 3.37
N ASN A 43 8.21 -14.16 3.67
CA ASN A 43 9.36 -14.85 3.07
C ASN A 43 10.67 -14.05 3.14
N ILE A 44 10.96 -13.46 4.31
CA ILE A 44 12.19 -12.70 4.58
C ILE A 44 12.81 -13.12 5.91
N THR A 45 14.04 -12.69 6.19
CA THR A 45 14.73 -13.06 7.43
C THR A 45 14.10 -12.41 8.66
N VAL A 46 14.18 -13.09 9.81
CA VAL A 46 13.78 -12.54 11.13
C VAL A 46 14.53 -11.24 11.44
N ALA A 47 15.81 -11.15 11.05
CA ALA A 47 16.61 -9.94 11.22
C ALA A 47 16.02 -8.75 10.44
N ASN A 48 15.59 -8.99 9.19
CA ASN A 48 14.94 -7.97 8.37
C ASN A 48 13.61 -7.51 8.99
N VAL A 49 12.71 -8.44 9.35
CA VAL A 49 11.46 -8.10 10.03
C VAL A 49 11.70 -7.33 11.33
N SER A 50 12.67 -7.75 12.14
CA SER A 50 13.02 -7.07 13.39
C SER A 50 13.44 -5.61 13.17
N GLN A 51 14.19 -5.34 12.09
CA GLN A 51 14.55 -3.97 11.71
C GLN A 51 13.30 -3.14 11.36
N HIS A 52 12.39 -3.69 10.56
CA HIS A 52 11.12 -3.02 10.24
C HIS A 52 10.26 -2.76 11.49
N LEU A 53 10.09 -3.76 12.36
CA LEU A 53 9.34 -3.63 13.61
C LEU A 53 9.97 -2.62 14.57
N SER A 54 11.30 -2.52 14.60
CA SER A 54 12.01 -1.52 15.41
C SER A 54 11.66 -0.09 14.98
N ILE A 55 11.65 0.17 13.67
CA ILE A 55 11.25 1.47 13.09
C ILE A 55 9.76 1.75 13.36
N MET A 56 8.89 0.77 13.11
CA MET A 56 7.45 0.94 13.33
C MET A 56 7.13 1.20 14.81
N ARG A 57 7.86 0.54 15.73
CA ARG A 57 7.70 0.75 17.17
C ARG A 57 8.26 2.09 17.63
N SER A 58 9.39 2.55 17.08
CA SER A 58 9.96 3.86 17.45
C SER A 58 9.07 5.03 17.03
N LEU A 59 8.28 4.85 15.97
CA LEU A 59 7.27 5.79 15.50
C LEU A 59 5.85 5.50 16.05
N GLY A 60 5.70 4.49 16.91
CA GLY A 60 4.45 4.18 17.61
C GLY A 60 3.35 3.56 16.73
N ALA A 61 3.65 3.04 15.54
CA ALA A 61 2.66 2.34 14.71
C ALA A 61 2.31 0.95 15.24
N VAL A 62 3.27 0.28 15.88
CA VAL A 62 3.08 -1.04 16.49
C VAL A 62 3.51 -1.03 17.94
N SER A 63 2.83 -1.85 18.71
CA SER A 63 3.15 -2.18 20.10
C SER A 63 3.40 -3.68 20.21
N SER A 64 3.90 -4.11 21.35
CA SER A 64 4.16 -5.52 21.61
C SER A 64 3.78 -5.91 23.02
N ARG A 65 3.24 -7.11 23.18
CA ARG A 65 3.07 -7.76 24.48
C ARG A 65 3.95 -9.01 24.57
N ARG A 66 4.27 -9.40 25.80
CA ARG A 66 5.01 -10.63 26.07
C ARG A 66 4.08 -11.66 26.71
N GLU A 67 4.16 -12.89 26.23
CA GLU A 67 3.48 -14.06 26.79
C GLU A 67 4.51 -15.17 26.98
N GLY A 68 4.87 -15.41 28.24
CA GLY A 68 6.02 -16.26 28.58
C GLY A 68 7.32 -15.73 27.96
N ARG A 69 7.90 -16.50 27.03
CA ARG A 69 9.12 -16.14 26.28
C ARG A 69 8.84 -15.55 24.90
N VAL A 70 7.58 -15.48 24.50
CA VAL A 70 7.16 -15.07 23.15
C VAL A 70 6.76 -13.60 23.15
N ILE A 71 7.15 -12.86 22.11
CA ILE A 71 6.76 -11.46 21.90
C ILE A 71 5.79 -11.41 20.72
N TYR A 72 4.58 -10.94 20.99
CA TYR A 72 3.55 -10.70 20.00
C TYR A 72 3.46 -9.22 19.70
N TYR A 73 3.37 -8.87 18.42
CA TYR A 73 3.20 -7.51 17.93
C TYR A 73 1.75 -7.27 17.49
N HIS A 74 1.30 -6.02 17.60
CA HIS A 74 -0.01 -5.57 17.15
C HIS A 74 0.03 -4.10 16.72
N ILE A 75 -0.95 -3.68 15.93
CA ILE A 75 -1.16 -2.27 15.60
C ILE A 75 -1.48 -1.49 16.88
N ALA A 76 -0.70 -0.44 17.17
CA ALA A 76 -0.85 0.34 18.40
C ALA A 76 -2.14 1.18 18.43
N ASN A 77 -2.59 1.64 17.25
CA ASN A 77 -3.84 2.38 17.10
C ASN A 77 -4.48 2.07 15.73
N GLN A 78 -5.72 1.60 15.74
CA GLN A 78 -6.44 1.19 14.52
C GLN A 78 -6.58 2.32 13.48
N LYS A 79 -6.56 3.60 13.89
CA LYS A 79 -6.59 4.73 12.97
C LYS A 79 -5.40 4.77 12.00
N PHE A 80 -4.26 4.23 12.42
CA PHE A 80 -3.07 4.17 11.55
C PHE A 80 -3.24 3.16 10.42
N TYR A 81 -3.81 2.00 10.73
CA TYR A 81 -4.17 1.01 9.72
C TYR A 81 -5.27 1.55 8.78
N GLN A 82 -6.31 2.16 9.33
CA GLN A 82 -7.37 2.81 8.53
C GLN A 82 -6.82 3.88 7.58
N GLY A 83 -5.87 4.70 8.02
CA GLY A 83 -5.22 5.67 7.14
C GLY A 83 -4.50 5.01 5.96
N ALA A 84 -3.80 3.90 6.19
CA ALA A 84 -3.15 3.15 5.14
C ALA A 84 -4.14 2.46 4.19
N GLN A 85 -5.29 2.00 4.71
CA GLN A 85 -6.37 1.45 3.89
C GLN A 85 -6.95 2.52 2.95
N LEU A 86 -7.26 3.71 3.47
CA LEU A 86 -7.79 4.81 2.66
C LEU A 86 -6.81 5.25 1.57
N ILE A 87 -5.51 5.29 1.87
CA ILE A 87 -4.48 5.59 0.86
C ILE A 87 -4.49 4.50 -0.22
N ARG A 88 -4.56 3.22 0.15
CA ARG A 88 -4.61 2.11 -0.81
C ARG A 88 -5.85 2.16 -1.70
N GLU A 89 -7.01 2.44 -1.12
CA GLU A 89 -8.28 2.61 -1.83
C GLU A 89 -8.18 3.74 -2.87
N GLY A 90 -7.75 4.93 -2.45
CA GLY A 90 -7.59 6.06 -3.37
C GLY A 90 -6.55 5.80 -4.47
N LEU A 91 -5.48 5.05 -4.19
CA LEU A 91 -4.52 4.63 -5.21
C LEU A 91 -5.15 3.68 -6.24
N LEU A 92 -5.97 2.73 -5.80
CA LEU A 92 -6.67 1.79 -6.68
C LEU A 92 -7.69 2.52 -7.58
N GLU A 93 -8.47 3.44 -7.00
CA GLU A 93 -9.40 4.28 -7.77
C GLU A 93 -8.68 5.10 -8.85
N GLU A 94 -7.54 5.70 -8.51
CA GLU A 94 -6.74 6.49 -9.44
C GLU A 94 -6.11 5.61 -10.54
N MET A 95 -5.68 4.39 -10.21
CA MET A 95 -5.18 3.42 -11.19
C MET A 95 -6.28 2.99 -12.17
N GLU A 96 -7.49 2.72 -11.68
CA GLU A 96 -8.64 2.34 -12.51
C GLU A 96 -9.02 3.46 -13.48
N LYS A 97 -9.08 4.71 -13.02
CA LYS A 97 -9.34 5.88 -13.88
C LYS A 97 -8.33 5.99 -15.01
N ARG A 98 -7.04 5.80 -14.72
CA ARG A 98 -5.98 5.84 -15.74
C ARG A 98 -6.11 4.70 -16.74
N LEU A 99 -6.42 3.49 -16.27
CA LEU A 99 -6.61 2.34 -17.15
C LEU A 99 -7.79 2.56 -18.10
N ASN A 100 -8.91 3.09 -17.60
CA ASN A 100 -10.09 3.37 -18.41
C ASN A 100 -9.84 4.48 -19.43
N ALA A 101 -9.08 5.52 -19.08
CA ALA A 101 -8.68 6.57 -20.02
C ALA A 101 -7.85 6.01 -21.18
N VAL A 102 -6.87 5.14 -20.89
CA VAL A 102 -6.04 4.49 -21.93
C VAL A 102 -6.89 3.62 -22.86
N HIS A 103 -7.81 2.81 -22.32
CA HIS A 103 -8.70 1.98 -23.15
C HIS A 103 -9.63 2.82 -24.04
N LEU A 104 -10.09 3.98 -23.55
CA LEU A 104 -10.94 4.87 -24.33
C LEU A 104 -10.15 5.56 -25.46
N GLU A 105 -8.92 6.01 -25.18
CA GLU A 105 -8.03 6.61 -26.19
C GLU A 105 -7.67 5.60 -27.30
N GLN A 106 -7.40 4.34 -26.93
CA GLN A 106 -7.14 3.27 -27.90
C GLN A 106 -8.37 2.99 -28.77
N LYS A 107 -9.55 2.89 -28.16
CA LYS A 107 -10.79 2.65 -28.89
C LYS A 107 -11.16 3.78 -29.85
N ILE A 108 -10.95 5.04 -29.44
CA ILE A 108 -11.15 6.20 -30.33
C ILE A 108 -10.19 6.13 -31.53
N THR A 109 -8.93 5.78 -31.29
CA THR A 109 -7.92 5.71 -32.37
C THR A 109 -8.23 4.58 -33.37
N GLU A 110 -8.71 3.42 -32.88
CA GLU A 110 -9.13 2.29 -33.71
C GLU A 110 -10.40 2.62 -34.53
N ASP A 111 -11.42 3.21 -33.90
CA ASP A 111 -12.64 3.65 -34.60
C ASP A 111 -12.34 4.73 -35.67
N GLU A 112 -11.41 5.67 -35.39
CA GLU A 112 -10.99 6.70 -36.37
C GLU A 112 -10.22 6.11 -37.57
N THR A 113 -9.38 5.08 -37.34
CA THR A 113 -8.63 4.43 -38.43
C THR A 113 -9.51 3.55 -39.31
N GLU A 114 -10.52 2.88 -38.75
CA GLU A 114 -11.51 2.14 -39.54
C GLU A 114 -12.36 3.08 -40.43
N VAL A 115 -12.82 4.21 -39.88
CA VAL A 115 -13.60 5.21 -40.63
C VAL A 115 -12.78 5.83 -41.78
N GLU A 116 -11.50 6.15 -41.58
CA GLU A 116 -10.64 6.64 -42.66
C GLU A 116 -10.42 5.61 -43.77
N HIS A 117 -10.36 4.32 -43.43
CA HIS A 117 -10.16 3.24 -44.39
C HIS A 117 -11.41 3.02 -45.26
N GLU A 118 -12.60 3.03 -44.67
CA GLU A 118 -13.88 2.93 -45.40
C GLU A 118 -14.09 4.13 -46.33
N GLN A 119 -13.77 5.36 -45.90
CA GLN A 119 -13.91 6.55 -46.74
C GLN A 119 -12.99 6.53 -47.97
N LYS A 120 -11.78 5.98 -47.83
CA LYS A 120 -10.84 5.83 -48.96
C LYS A 120 -11.28 4.78 -49.97
N GLU A 121 -11.94 3.69 -49.53
CA GLU A 121 -12.52 2.71 -50.46
C GLU A 121 -13.70 3.30 -51.23
N ILE A 122 -14.60 4.04 -50.58
CA ILE A 122 -15.77 4.65 -51.24
C ILE A 122 -15.38 5.70 -52.30
N LEU A 123 -14.25 6.40 -52.11
CA LEU A 123 -13.76 7.42 -53.05
C LEU A 123 -12.93 6.85 -54.22
N ALA A 124 -12.62 5.55 -54.20
CA ALA A 124 -11.83 4.87 -55.22
C ALA A 124 -12.68 4.19 -56.32
N ASP A 125 -14.00 4.12 -56.13
CA ASP A 125 -15.02 3.66 -57.11
C ASP A 125 -15.71 4.83 -57.83
#